data_AF-A0A8B8CFE8-F1
#
_entry.id   AF-A0A8B8CFE8-F1
#
_cell.length_a   1.000
_cell.length_b   1.000
_cell.length_c   1.000
_cell.angle_alpha   90.00
_cell.angle_beta   90.00
_cell.angle_gamma   90.00
#
_symmetry.space_group_name_H-M   'P 1'
#
loop_
_entity.id
_entity.type
_entity.pdbx_description
1 polymer ?
#
loop_
_entity_poly.entity_id
_entity_poly.type
_entity_poly.pdbx_seq_one_letter_code
_entity_poly.pdbx_strand_id
1 'polypeptide(L)'
;MESMLFHEATYGFNVSINGIRLWLYARNGRTSPPQQLGLRTRVPDKMEVPIPLRGRKHFYGPAHVQTLTSYEGLKTTLEKFNRELISDPIGGSILNVECAVIKAAEGFERLEVDPDKTVFHETGGTLRRYTQVIRLFYVIGPPARETFDLIDVIPRYTQKPGYGKSAKLETYEETMSRLSRNRPSELKEGRVVNFQTLFPKYTDYRGELDVHSNETDDFVSGTLRRKQMQITRIFKVSGGSPKPLPDTLSSKLFVPVRTGPRSFETMLQTMYRIEWWLRVTGLYVYNVETVPYLFHEHSATGVDASKANVDAPVGVGKYFVTTIRLYFSQPYKEPAPALLPPVIPWRSNGSASCSIL
;
A
#
# COMPACT_ATOMS: atom_id res chain seq x y z
N MET A 1 -9.08 11.30 20.42
CA MET A 1 -9.54 12.15 19.30
C MET A 1 -9.11 11.44 18.03
N GLU A 2 -10.04 11.00 17.19
CA GLU A 2 -9.74 10.29 15.94
C GLU A 2 -9.27 11.32 14.90
N SER A 3 -8.05 11.16 14.38
CA SER A 3 -7.47 12.06 13.38
C SER A 3 -7.17 11.27 12.11
N MET A 4 -7.54 11.83 10.96
CA MET A 4 -7.17 11.31 9.64
C MET A 4 -5.82 11.87 9.15
N LEU A 5 -5.20 12.77 9.92
CA LEU A 5 -3.86 13.28 9.70
C LEU A 5 -2.92 12.71 10.77
N PHE A 6 -1.86 12.02 10.35
CA PHE A 6 -0.78 11.60 11.23
C PHE A 6 0.51 12.36 10.93
N HIS A 7 1.30 12.61 11.97
CA HIS A 7 2.60 13.27 11.87
C HIS A 7 3.70 12.25 12.19
N GLU A 8 4.60 12.03 11.24
CA GLU A 8 5.85 11.31 11.43
C GLU A 8 6.95 12.35 11.74
N ALA A 9 7.41 12.36 12.99
CA ALA A 9 8.47 13.26 13.43
C ALA A 9 9.83 12.81 12.88
N THR A 10 10.60 13.75 12.33
CA THR A 10 11.96 13.46 11.82
C THR A 10 12.98 13.28 12.93
N TYR A 11 12.87 14.04 14.01
CA TYR A 11 13.82 14.09 15.13
C TYR A 11 13.10 13.88 16.48
N GLY A 12 12.04 13.08 16.50
CA GLY A 12 11.23 12.83 17.68
C GLY A 12 10.87 11.36 17.85
N PHE A 13 9.97 11.06 18.78
CA PHE A 13 9.54 9.70 19.03
C PHE A 13 8.28 9.39 18.20
N ASN A 14 8.33 8.34 17.39
CA ASN A 14 7.18 7.84 16.64
C ASN A 14 6.73 6.51 17.24
N VAL A 15 5.42 6.32 17.38
CA VAL A 15 4.82 5.05 17.80
C VAL A 15 3.91 4.54 16.70
N SER A 16 4.11 3.29 16.31
CA SER A 16 3.33 2.61 15.29
C SER A 16 2.60 1.42 15.90
N ILE A 17 1.32 1.29 15.54
CA ILE A 17 0.45 0.19 15.95
C ILE A 17 -0.12 -0.45 14.70
N ASN A 18 0.18 -1.73 14.51
CA ASN A 18 -0.33 -2.57 13.46
C ASN A 18 -1.58 -3.29 13.96
N GLY A 19 -2.75 -2.88 13.49
CA GLY A 19 -4.02 -3.55 13.78
C GLY A 19 -4.50 -4.43 12.62
N ILE A 20 -5.38 -5.38 12.91
CA ILE A 20 -6.14 -6.13 11.90
C ILE A 20 -7.47 -5.43 11.70
N ARG A 21 -7.86 -5.16 10.45
CA ARG A 21 -9.20 -4.67 10.12
C ARG A 21 -10.01 -5.79 9.46
N LEU A 22 -11.16 -6.10 10.06
CA LEU A 22 -12.08 -7.13 9.57
C LEU A 22 -13.38 -6.50 9.10
N TRP A 23 -13.89 -6.97 7.97
CA TRP A 23 -15.23 -6.64 7.49
C TRP A 23 -16.17 -7.78 7.88
N LEU A 24 -17.12 -7.47 8.76
CA LEU A 24 -18.08 -8.44 9.26
C LEU A 24 -19.39 -8.29 8.47
N TYR A 25 -19.99 -9.41 8.10
CA TYR A 25 -21.31 -9.46 7.49
C TYR A 25 -22.31 -10.12 8.43
N ALA A 26 -23.58 -9.71 8.34
CA ALA A 26 -24.65 -10.34 9.10
C ALA A 26 -24.79 -11.80 8.66
N ARG A 27 -24.91 -12.73 9.61
CA ARG A 27 -25.06 -14.15 9.29
C ARG A 27 -26.39 -14.39 8.56
N ASN A 28 -26.33 -15.11 7.44
CA ASN A 28 -27.51 -15.63 6.75
C ASN A 28 -28.08 -16.81 7.55
N GLY A 29 -28.89 -16.52 8.57
CA GLY A 29 -29.52 -17.52 9.43
C GLY A 29 -28.79 -17.76 10.76
N ARG A 30 -29.55 -18.18 11.79
CA ARG A 30 -29.06 -18.42 13.15
C ARG A 30 -28.32 -19.77 13.32
N THR A 31 -28.37 -20.64 12.32
CA THR A 31 -27.89 -22.03 12.41
C THR A 31 -26.47 -22.24 11.91
N SER A 32 -25.89 -21.31 11.15
CA SER A 32 -24.50 -21.41 10.70
C SER A 32 -23.53 -21.12 11.85
N PRO A 33 -22.52 -21.99 12.10
CA PRO A 33 -21.54 -21.73 13.14
C PRO A 33 -20.73 -20.46 12.85
N PRO A 34 -20.17 -19.80 13.89
CA PRO A 34 -19.18 -18.75 13.69
C PRO A 34 -18.05 -19.21 12.78
N GLN A 35 -17.66 -18.37 11.83
CA GLN A 35 -16.42 -18.59 11.08
C GLN A 35 -15.23 -18.31 12.00
N GLN A 36 -14.27 -19.23 12.02
CA GLN A 36 -12.99 -19.02 12.67
C GLN A 36 -11.97 -18.58 11.62
N LEU A 37 -11.14 -17.61 11.98
CA LEU A 37 -10.09 -17.09 11.12
C LEU A 37 -8.74 -17.56 11.64
N GLY A 38 -7.92 -18.10 10.75
CA GLY A 38 -6.52 -18.36 11.00
C GLY A 38 -5.62 -17.29 10.36
N LEU A 39 -4.43 -17.14 10.92
CA LEU A 39 -3.37 -16.28 10.41
C LEU A 39 -2.10 -17.12 10.28
N ARG A 40 -1.45 -17.04 9.12
CA ARG A 40 -0.10 -17.57 8.91
C ARG A 40 0.76 -16.46 8.32
N THR A 41 1.88 -16.17 8.97
CA THR A 41 2.81 -15.12 8.53
C THR A 41 4.12 -15.74 8.07
N ARG A 42 4.65 -15.27 6.94
CA ARG A 42 5.99 -15.61 6.45
C ARG A 42 6.88 -14.38 6.47
N VAL A 43 7.95 -14.46 7.25
CA VAL A 43 9.05 -13.49 7.25
C VAL A 43 10.05 -13.91 6.16
N PRO A 44 10.57 -12.98 5.34
CA PRO A 44 11.62 -13.31 4.38
C PRO A 44 12.87 -13.84 5.09
N ASP A 45 13.56 -14.80 4.47
CA ASP A 45 14.80 -15.32 5.04
C ASP A 45 15.92 -14.26 4.94
N LYS A 46 16.77 -14.24 5.97
CA LYS A 46 17.98 -13.42 5.98
C LYS A 46 18.97 -13.96 4.94
N MET A 47 19.64 -13.07 4.23
CA MET A 47 20.69 -13.40 3.28
C MET A 47 21.88 -12.46 3.42
N GLU A 48 23.06 -12.87 3.01
CA GLU A 48 24.21 -11.96 2.92
C GLU A 48 24.28 -11.33 1.53
N VAL A 49 24.39 -10.00 1.48
CA VAL A 49 24.51 -9.24 0.23
C VAL A 49 25.84 -8.51 0.22
N PRO A 50 26.62 -8.58 -0.86
CA PRO A 50 27.87 -7.84 -0.96
C PRO A 50 27.62 -6.34 -0.94
N ILE A 51 28.40 -5.59 -0.15
CA ILE A 51 28.35 -4.13 -0.13
C ILE A 51 29.10 -3.62 -1.37
N PRO A 52 28.42 -2.99 -2.35
CA PRO A 52 29.11 -2.46 -3.51
C PRO A 52 29.94 -1.24 -3.09
N LEU A 53 31.25 -1.42 -2.91
CA LEU A 53 32.21 -0.34 -2.70
C LEU A 53 32.36 0.49 -3.99
N ARG A 54 31.40 1.38 -4.27
CA ARG A 54 31.55 2.38 -5.34
C ARG A 54 32.57 3.43 -4.88
N GLY A 55 33.77 3.41 -5.47
CA GLY A 55 34.75 4.50 -5.37
C GLY A 55 36.04 4.23 -4.61
N ARG A 56 36.27 3.03 -4.05
CA ARG A 56 37.56 2.66 -3.43
C ARG A 56 38.11 1.37 -4.03
N LYS A 57 38.49 1.41 -5.31
CA LYS A 57 39.07 0.26 -6.02
C LYS A 57 40.57 0.01 -5.76
N HIS A 58 41.24 0.78 -4.89
CA HIS A 58 42.72 0.82 -4.89
C HIS A 58 43.44 0.60 -3.55
N PHE A 59 42.78 0.16 -2.46
CA PHE A 59 43.48 0.04 -1.17
C PHE A 59 43.35 -1.27 -0.40
N TYR A 60 42.66 -2.28 -0.93
CA TYR A 60 42.62 -3.60 -0.29
C TYR A 60 42.94 -4.67 -1.33
N GLY A 61 43.85 -5.58 -0.98
CA GLY A 61 44.22 -6.75 -1.79
C GLY A 61 43.05 -7.72 -1.98
N PRO A 62 43.28 -8.99 -2.39
CA PRO A 62 42.22 -9.96 -2.73
C PRO A 62 41.37 -10.45 -1.53
N ALA A 63 41.21 -9.65 -0.47
CA ALA A 63 40.70 -10.05 0.82
C ALA A 63 39.38 -9.34 1.18
N HIS A 64 38.37 -10.16 1.51
CA HIS A 64 37.09 -9.82 2.14
C HIS A 64 36.15 -8.91 1.33
N VAL A 65 35.25 -9.55 0.56
CA VAL A 65 33.99 -8.90 0.16
C VAL A 65 33.22 -8.60 1.44
N GLN A 66 33.12 -7.34 1.82
CA GLN A 66 32.28 -6.94 2.95
C GLN A 66 30.82 -7.24 2.58
N THR A 67 30.14 -8.04 3.39
CA THR A 67 28.72 -8.36 3.24
C THR A 67 27.89 -7.62 4.29
N LEU A 68 26.64 -7.33 3.94
CA LEU A 68 25.61 -6.85 4.84
C LEU A 68 24.50 -7.92 4.89
N THR A 69 24.01 -8.23 6.09
CA THR A 69 22.81 -9.07 6.21
C THR A 69 21.61 -8.29 5.67
N SER A 70 20.98 -8.80 4.62
CA SER A 70 19.75 -8.34 3.96
C SER A 70 18.61 -9.37 4.17
N TYR A 71 17.47 -9.13 3.53
CA TYR A 71 16.41 -10.11 3.32
C TYR A 71 16.31 -10.50 1.84
N GLU A 72 15.86 -11.74 1.60
CA GLU A 72 15.57 -12.21 0.25
C GLU A 72 14.41 -11.47 -0.40
N GLY A 73 14.32 -11.50 -1.73
CA GLY A 73 13.25 -10.85 -2.47
C GLY A 73 11.85 -11.41 -2.18
N LEU A 74 10.83 -10.61 -2.43
CA LEU A 74 9.45 -10.94 -2.11
C LEU A 74 8.95 -12.13 -2.93
N LYS A 75 9.30 -12.21 -4.21
CA LYS A 75 8.99 -13.36 -5.08
C LYS A 75 9.57 -14.66 -4.53
N THR A 76 10.83 -14.64 -4.09
CA THR A 76 11.47 -15.81 -3.47
C THR A 76 10.78 -16.21 -2.17
N THR A 77 10.40 -15.22 -1.36
CA THR A 77 9.63 -15.44 -0.12
C THR A 77 8.27 -16.09 -0.42
N LEU A 78 7.56 -15.60 -1.44
CA LEU A 78 6.27 -16.13 -1.89
C LEU A 78 6.39 -17.56 -2.41
N GLU A 79 7.40 -17.86 -3.24
CA GLU A 79 7.65 -19.21 -3.75
C GLU A 79 7.92 -20.20 -2.62
N LYS A 80 8.73 -19.81 -1.63
CA LYS A 80 8.97 -20.62 -0.42
C LYS A 80 7.67 -20.84 0.35
N PHE A 81 6.88 -19.79 0.55
CA PHE A 81 5.62 -19.90 1.28
C PHE A 81 4.64 -20.83 0.56
N ASN A 82 4.54 -20.76 -0.77
CA ASN A 82 3.72 -21.70 -1.54
C ASN A 82 4.22 -23.15 -1.43
N ARG A 83 5.54 -23.39 -1.41
CA ARG A 83 6.09 -24.74 -1.18
C ARG A 83 5.70 -25.27 0.20
N GLU A 84 5.77 -24.42 1.23
CA GLU A 84 5.31 -24.76 2.58
C GLU A 84 3.82 -25.10 2.59
N LEU A 85 2.97 -24.29 1.94
CA LEU A 85 1.52 -24.55 1.85
C LEU A 85 1.19 -25.84 1.10
N ILE A 86 2.02 -26.28 0.15
CA ILE A 86 1.84 -27.56 -0.52
C ILE A 86 2.19 -28.72 0.42
N SER A 87 3.28 -28.58 1.18
CA SER A 87 3.75 -29.62 2.11
C SER A 87 2.90 -29.71 3.38
N ASP A 88 2.39 -28.58 3.86
CA ASP A 88 1.62 -28.39 5.08
C ASP A 88 0.45 -27.45 4.79
N PRO A 89 -0.62 -27.96 4.15
CA PRO A 89 -1.76 -27.16 3.75
C PRO A 89 -2.46 -26.53 4.94
N ILE A 90 -2.88 -25.27 4.78
CA ILE A 90 -3.75 -24.64 5.76
C ILE A 90 -5.06 -25.44 5.89
N GLY A 91 -5.52 -25.60 7.13
CA GLY A 91 -6.82 -26.20 7.43
C GLY A 91 -7.96 -25.24 7.08
N GLY A 92 -8.21 -24.99 5.79
CA GLY A 92 -9.24 -24.06 5.33
C GLY A 92 -8.94 -23.39 4.00
N SER A 93 -9.66 -22.31 3.69
CA SER A 93 -9.52 -21.53 2.45
C SER A 93 -8.98 -20.13 2.72
N ILE A 94 -8.01 -19.68 1.91
CA ILE A 94 -7.42 -18.34 1.92
C ILE A 94 -8.53 -17.29 1.74
N LEU A 95 -8.67 -16.43 2.73
CA LEU A 95 -9.57 -15.29 2.70
C LEU A 95 -8.88 -14.07 2.09
N ASN A 96 -7.66 -13.79 2.53
CA ASN A 96 -6.90 -12.61 2.16
C ASN A 96 -5.39 -12.88 2.25
N VAL A 97 -4.60 -12.20 1.43
CA VAL A 97 -3.14 -12.16 1.51
C VAL A 97 -2.69 -10.71 1.42
N GLU A 98 -1.79 -10.30 2.30
CA GLU A 98 -1.24 -8.95 2.31
C GLU A 98 0.27 -8.94 2.51
N CYS A 99 0.91 -7.89 1.98
CA CYS A 99 2.22 -7.45 2.44
C CYS A 99 2.05 -6.45 3.59
N ALA A 100 2.67 -6.76 4.73
CA ALA A 100 2.75 -5.85 5.88
C ALA A 100 4.18 -5.37 6.07
N VAL A 101 4.36 -4.07 6.30
CA VAL A 101 5.66 -3.48 6.63
C VAL A 101 5.85 -3.53 8.14
N ILE A 102 6.96 -4.09 8.58
CA ILE A 102 7.31 -4.17 10.00
C ILE A 102 8.75 -3.69 10.23
N LYS A 103 8.97 -3.07 11.39
CA LYS A 103 10.30 -2.62 11.81
C LYS A 103 11.18 -3.86 12.06
N ALA A 104 12.33 -3.89 11.40
CA ALA A 104 13.30 -4.98 11.52
C ALA A 104 14.53 -4.60 12.38
N ALA A 105 14.93 -3.33 12.37
CA ALA A 105 15.97 -2.80 13.24
C ALA A 105 15.96 -1.26 13.28
N GLU A 106 16.54 -0.68 14.33
CA GLU A 106 16.90 0.73 14.40
C GLU A 106 18.37 0.93 14.78
N GLY A 107 19.05 1.87 14.12
CA GLY A 107 20.45 2.17 14.35
C GLY A 107 21.35 0.95 14.09
N PHE A 108 21.99 0.46 15.15
CA PHE A 108 22.88 -0.71 15.15
C PHE A 108 22.25 -1.93 15.82
N GLU A 109 20.93 -1.93 16.04
CA GLU A 109 20.21 -3.08 16.57
C GLU A 109 20.39 -4.32 15.68
N ARG A 110 20.27 -5.49 16.30
CA ARG A 110 20.25 -6.75 15.56
C ARG A 110 19.02 -6.79 14.66
N LEU A 111 19.22 -7.36 13.47
CA LEU A 111 18.14 -7.59 12.54
C LEU A 111 17.23 -8.70 13.09
N GLU A 112 16.15 -8.33 13.75
CA GLU A 112 15.23 -9.27 14.39
C GLU A 112 13.80 -8.84 14.13
N VAL A 113 13.01 -9.78 13.64
CA VAL A 113 11.67 -9.53 13.17
C VAL A 113 10.73 -10.48 13.88
N ASP A 114 9.89 -9.89 14.72
CA ASP A 114 8.75 -10.56 15.32
C ASP A 114 7.48 -10.15 14.54
N PRO A 115 6.90 -11.05 13.72
CA PRO A 115 5.71 -10.73 12.92
C PRO A 115 4.45 -10.48 13.75
N ASP A 116 4.44 -10.91 15.01
CA ASP A 116 3.32 -10.79 15.95
C ASP A 116 3.46 -9.55 16.84
N LYS A 117 4.62 -8.90 16.82
CA LYS A 117 4.83 -7.59 17.46
C LYS A 117 4.07 -6.52 16.71
N THR A 118 2.89 -6.20 17.22
CA THR A 118 1.97 -5.22 16.66
C THR A 118 2.29 -3.78 17.05
N VAL A 119 3.16 -3.55 18.04
CA VAL A 119 3.54 -2.21 18.48
C VAL A 119 5.05 -2.05 18.45
N PHE A 120 5.51 -1.01 17.78
CA PHE A 120 6.90 -0.60 17.81
C PHE A 120 7.00 0.93 17.90
N HIS A 121 8.15 1.37 18.40
CA HIS A 121 8.49 2.78 18.44
C HIS A 121 9.80 3.02 17.70
N GLU A 122 10.03 4.27 17.36
CA GLU A 122 11.22 4.72 16.64
C GLU A 122 11.69 6.06 17.18
N THR A 123 13.01 6.23 17.22
CA THR A 123 13.65 7.50 17.50
C THR A 123 14.00 8.18 16.18
N GLY A 124 13.55 9.41 16.01
CA GLY A 124 13.86 10.22 14.84
C GLY A 124 15.35 10.46 14.71
N GLY A 125 15.82 10.59 13.47
CA GLY A 125 17.22 10.84 13.15
C GLY A 125 18.10 9.58 13.10
N THR A 126 17.62 8.43 13.56
CA THR A 126 18.31 7.15 13.43
C THR A 126 18.03 6.52 12.06
N LEU A 127 18.96 5.68 11.61
CA LEU A 127 18.72 4.80 10.47
C LEU A 127 17.68 3.74 10.89
N ARG A 128 16.59 3.64 10.15
CA ARG A 128 15.53 2.69 10.39
C ARG A 128 15.50 1.67 9.28
N ARG A 129 15.26 0.42 9.64
CA ARG A 129 15.20 -0.69 8.71
C ARG A 129 13.87 -1.39 8.86
N TYR A 130 13.17 -1.56 7.76
CA TYR A 130 11.89 -2.25 7.70
C TYR A 130 12.00 -3.46 6.81
N THR A 131 11.17 -4.46 7.09
CA THR A 131 10.96 -5.57 6.18
C THR A 131 9.49 -5.72 5.77
N GLN A 132 9.25 -6.28 4.59
CA GLN A 132 7.92 -6.67 4.12
C GLN A 132 7.70 -8.16 4.40
N VAL A 133 6.71 -8.47 5.23
CA VAL A 133 6.25 -9.84 5.49
C VAL A 133 4.98 -10.15 4.73
N ILE A 134 4.74 -11.43 4.46
CA ILE A 134 3.50 -11.90 3.84
C ILE A 134 2.59 -12.46 4.93
N ARG A 135 1.39 -11.90 5.07
CA ARG A 135 0.35 -12.40 5.97
C ARG A 135 -0.77 -13.03 5.17
N LEU A 136 -1.09 -14.27 5.50
CA LEU A 136 -2.17 -15.05 4.92
C LEU A 136 -3.25 -15.24 5.97
N PHE A 137 -4.44 -14.72 5.69
CA PHE A 137 -5.64 -14.93 6.48
C PHE A 137 -6.51 -15.99 5.81
N TYR A 138 -7.02 -16.94 6.57
CA TYR A 138 -7.84 -18.03 6.03
C TYR A 138 -9.03 -18.35 6.93
N VAL A 139 -10.12 -18.83 6.33
CA VAL A 139 -11.28 -19.35 7.06
C VAL A 139 -11.00 -20.80 7.38
N ILE A 140 -11.04 -21.16 8.67
CA ILE A 140 -10.75 -22.53 9.12
C ILE A 140 -11.81 -23.50 8.59
N GLY A 141 -11.38 -24.64 8.07
CA GLY A 141 -12.21 -25.67 7.46
C GLY A 141 -11.39 -26.88 6.99
N PRO A 142 -11.94 -27.69 6.06
CA PRO A 142 -11.18 -28.77 5.45
C PRO A 142 -9.90 -28.23 4.77
N PRO A 143 -8.78 -28.96 4.80
CA PRO A 143 -7.55 -28.51 4.17
C PRO A 143 -7.73 -28.18 2.69
N ALA A 144 -7.45 -26.94 2.30
CA ALA A 144 -7.39 -26.55 0.90
C ALA A 144 -5.93 -26.42 0.48
N ARG A 145 -5.56 -27.03 -0.64
CA ARG A 145 -4.23 -26.89 -1.25
C ARG A 145 -4.17 -25.64 -2.11
N GLU A 146 -4.63 -24.53 -1.55
CA GLU A 146 -4.60 -23.24 -2.22
C GLU A 146 -3.18 -22.67 -2.19
N THR A 147 -2.74 -22.16 -3.34
CA THR A 147 -1.51 -21.36 -3.46
C THR A 147 -1.91 -19.94 -3.86
N PHE A 148 -0.99 -18.99 -3.71
CA PHE A 148 -1.26 -17.61 -4.08
C PHE A 148 -0.12 -16.99 -4.86
N ASP A 149 -0.43 -15.96 -5.61
CA ASP A 149 0.51 -15.22 -6.44
C ASP A 149 0.27 -13.71 -6.29
N LEU A 150 1.27 -12.91 -6.65
CA LEU A 150 1.19 -11.46 -6.61
C LEU A 150 1.50 -10.86 -7.97
N ILE A 151 0.79 -9.80 -8.31
CA ILE A 151 0.97 -9.06 -9.56
C ILE A 151 1.06 -7.59 -9.23
N ASP A 152 2.18 -6.96 -9.59
CA ASP A 152 2.40 -5.53 -9.41
C ASP A 152 2.02 -4.77 -10.67
N VAL A 153 1.05 -3.87 -10.54
CA VAL A 153 0.61 -2.97 -11.61
C VAL A 153 1.31 -1.64 -11.42
N ILE A 154 2.36 -1.44 -12.22
CA ILE A 154 3.22 -0.27 -12.21
C ILE A 154 2.69 0.77 -13.23
N PRO A 155 2.62 2.07 -12.87
CA PRO A 155 2.31 3.14 -13.82
C PRO A 155 3.32 3.21 -14.96
N ARG A 156 2.86 3.43 -16.19
CA ARG A 156 3.73 3.56 -17.38
C ARG A 156 4.09 5.03 -17.63
N TYR A 157 5.14 5.25 -18.41
CA TYR A 157 5.41 6.58 -18.95
C TYR A 157 4.31 7.00 -19.93
N THR A 158 3.67 8.13 -19.66
CA THR A 158 2.87 8.87 -20.64
C THR A 158 3.75 9.80 -21.46
N GLN A 159 4.85 10.28 -20.86
CA GLN A 159 5.90 11.03 -21.54
C GLN A 159 7.26 10.61 -20.99
N LYS A 160 8.14 10.10 -21.85
CA LYS A 160 9.51 9.77 -21.47
C LYS A 160 10.27 11.03 -21.03
N PRO A 161 11.21 10.91 -20.07
CA PRO A 161 12.05 12.04 -19.70
C PRO A 161 12.90 12.49 -20.90
N GLY A 162 13.19 13.79 -20.95
CA GLY A 162 14.03 14.40 -21.98
C GLY A 162 15.04 15.37 -21.37
N TYR A 163 15.89 15.97 -22.19
CA TYR A 163 16.83 16.99 -21.72
C TYR A 163 16.07 18.14 -21.02
N GLY A 164 16.30 18.31 -19.72
CA GLY A 164 15.62 19.33 -18.91
C GLY A 164 14.12 19.06 -18.64
N LYS A 165 13.56 17.91 -19.02
CA LYS A 165 12.15 17.57 -18.81
C LYS A 165 12.00 16.31 -17.97
N SER A 166 11.32 16.42 -16.83
CA SER A 166 10.93 15.28 -16.01
C SER A 166 9.99 14.35 -16.77
N ALA A 167 10.05 13.06 -16.47
CA ALA A 167 9.10 12.11 -17.00
C ALA A 167 7.68 12.41 -16.50
N LYS A 168 6.68 12.09 -17.33
CA LYS A 168 5.28 11.99 -16.90
C LYS A 168 4.85 10.55 -16.88
N LEU A 169 4.16 10.19 -15.81
CA LEU A 169 3.65 8.85 -15.56
C LEU A 169 2.14 8.85 -15.68
N GLU A 170 1.58 7.67 -15.91
CA GLU A 170 0.15 7.45 -15.77
C GLU A 170 -0.30 7.84 -14.36
N THR A 171 -1.46 8.48 -14.25
CA THR A 171 -2.16 8.62 -12.98
C THR A 171 -2.62 7.24 -12.47
N TYR A 172 -3.04 7.18 -11.21
CA TYR A 172 -3.62 5.95 -10.68
C TYR A 172 -4.87 5.51 -11.47
N GLU A 173 -5.74 6.45 -11.83
CA GLU A 173 -6.97 6.17 -12.60
C GLU A 173 -6.66 5.62 -14.00
N GLU A 174 -5.64 6.17 -14.66
CA GLU A 174 -5.14 5.68 -15.95
C GLU A 174 -4.57 4.25 -15.80
N THR A 175 -3.82 4.01 -14.73
CA THR A 175 -3.25 2.69 -14.42
C THR A 175 -4.35 1.64 -14.22
N MET A 176 -5.40 1.97 -13.46
CA MET A 176 -6.54 1.08 -13.23
C MET A 176 -7.39 0.88 -14.49
N SER A 177 -7.61 1.94 -15.27
CA SER A 177 -8.29 1.86 -16.56
C SER A 177 -7.56 0.94 -17.52
N ARG A 178 -6.22 1.03 -17.56
CA ARG A 178 -5.38 0.14 -18.36
C ARG A 178 -5.46 -1.31 -17.86
N LEU A 179 -5.41 -1.54 -16.56
CA LEU A 179 -5.58 -2.88 -15.97
C LEU A 179 -6.92 -3.50 -16.36
N SER A 180 -8.01 -2.72 -16.33
CA SER A 180 -9.34 -3.19 -16.71
C SER A 180 -9.43 -3.55 -18.20
N ARG A 181 -8.76 -2.79 -19.09
CA ARG A 181 -8.79 -3.04 -20.54
C ARG A 181 -7.82 -4.13 -21.00
N ASN A 182 -6.63 -4.16 -20.40
CA ASN A 182 -5.50 -5.00 -20.79
C ASN A 182 -5.12 -5.91 -19.61
N ARG A 183 -6.05 -6.78 -19.23
CA ARG A 183 -5.86 -7.66 -18.08
C ARG A 183 -4.69 -8.65 -18.33
N PRO A 184 -3.70 -8.73 -17.42
CA PRO A 184 -2.69 -9.77 -17.44
C PRO A 184 -3.32 -11.17 -17.51
N SER A 185 -2.74 -12.08 -18.30
CA SER A 185 -3.23 -13.46 -18.43
C SER A 185 -3.31 -14.17 -17.08
N GLU A 186 -2.39 -13.83 -16.19
CA GLU A 186 -2.27 -14.36 -14.84
C GLU A 186 -3.48 -14.01 -13.97
N LEU A 187 -4.21 -12.93 -14.27
CA LEU A 187 -5.45 -12.52 -13.57
C LEU A 187 -6.73 -13.07 -14.23
N LYS A 188 -6.62 -13.84 -15.32
CA LYS A 188 -7.79 -14.49 -15.95
C LYS A 188 -8.25 -15.72 -15.16
N GLU A 189 -7.33 -16.35 -14.44
CA GLU A 189 -7.59 -17.54 -13.64
C GLU A 189 -7.33 -17.29 -12.15
N GLY A 190 -8.06 -18.01 -11.30
CA GLY A 190 -7.97 -17.90 -9.85
C GLY A 190 -8.92 -16.86 -9.26
N ARG A 191 -8.77 -16.65 -7.95
CA ARG A 191 -9.59 -15.74 -7.15
C ARG A 191 -8.76 -14.58 -6.66
N VAL A 192 -9.09 -13.36 -7.07
CA VAL A 192 -8.45 -12.16 -6.50
C VAL A 192 -8.96 -11.96 -5.08
N VAL A 193 -8.03 -11.84 -4.13
CA VAL A 193 -8.34 -11.72 -2.71
C VAL A 193 -7.96 -10.37 -2.12
N ASN A 194 -7.02 -9.65 -2.74
CA ASN A 194 -6.58 -8.36 -2.22
C ASN A 194 -6.08 -7.40 -3.30
N PHE A 195 -6.27 -6.11 -3.03
CA PHE A 195 -5.61 -5.01 -3.71
C PHE A 195 -4.89 -4.17 -2.67
N GLN A 196 -3.63 -3.86 -2.91
CA GLN A 196 -2.83 -3.02 -2.03
C GLN A 196 -2.13 -1.93 -2.83
N THR A 197 -2.44 -0.69 -2.52
CA THR A 197 -1.68 0.46 -2.96
C THR A 197 -0.41 0.56 -2.14
N LEU A 198 0.74 0.47 -2.81
CA LEU A 198 2.06 0.52 -2.19
C LEU A 198 2.88 1.68 -2.74
N PHE A 199 3.89 2.10 -1.96
CA PHE A 199 4.84 3.15 -2.32
C PHE A 199 6.30 2.65 -2.28
N PRO A 200 6.66 1.59 -3.04
CA PRO A 200 8.05 1.13 -3.13
C PRO A 200 8.99 2.23 -3.63
N LYS A 201 10.27 2.08 -3.30
CA LYS A 201 11.33 2.89 -3.89
C LYS A 201 11.35 2.71 -5.40
N TYR A 202 11.74 3.76 -6.10
CA TYR A 202 12.03 3.64 -7.53
C TYR A 202 13.25 4.45 -7.90
N THR A 203 13.91 4.01 -8.97
CA THR A 203 14.93 4.78 -9.67
C THR A 203 14.46 5.09 -11.08
N ASP A 204 14.84 6.26 -11.56
CA ASP A 204 14.68 6.66 -12.95
C ASP A 204 16.06 7.12 -13.41
N TYR A 205 16.66 6.35 -14.31
CA TYR A 205 17.95 6.64 -14.88
C TYR A 205 17.92 6.42 -16.38
N ARG A 206 18.33 7.44 -17.15
CA ARG A 206 18.34 7.40 -18.63
C ARG A 206 17.00 7.01 -19.28
N GLY A 207 15.88 7.31 -18.61
CA GLY A 207 14.54 6.99 -19.10
C GLY A 207 14.10 5.54 -18.86
N GLU A 208 14.85 4.79 -18.07
CA GLU A 208 14.43 3.49 -17.55
C GLU A 208 13.85 3.69 -16.15
N LEU A 209 12.60 3.27 -15.95
CA LEU A 209 11.94 3.25 -14.66
C LEU A 209 12.16 1.87 -14.02
N ASP A 210 12.88 1.83 -12.91
CA ASP A 210 13.02 0.63 -12.10
C ASP A 210 12.29 0.83 -10.78
N VAL A 211 11.23 0.04 -10.55
CA VAL A 211 10.44 0.07 -9.32
C VAL A 211 10.81 -1.13 -8.48
N HIS A 212 11.31 -0.87 -7.28
CA HIS A 212 11.89 -1.87 -6.40
C HIS A 212 10.79 -2.61 -5.61
N SER A 213 9.74 -3.07 -6.29
CA SER A 213 8.58 -3.69 -5.64
C SER A 213 8.86 -5.10 -5.10
N ASN A 214 9.92 -5.76 -5.60
CA ASN A 214 10.39 -7.06 -5.12
C ASN A 214 11.33 -6.96 -3.91
N GLU A 215 11.82 -5.78 -3.56
CA GLU A 215 12.67 -5.60 -2.38
C GLU A 215 11.83 -5.75 -1.11
N THR A 216 12.22 -6.67 -0.23
CA THR A 216 11.59 -6.85 1.08
C THR A 216 12.33 -6.08 2.17
N ASP A 217 13.52 -5.55 1.91
CA ASP A 217 14.35 -4.85 2.88
C ASP A 217 14.44 -3.38 2.54
N ASP A 218 14.17 -2.52 3.53
CA ASP A 218 14.04 -1.11 3.29
C ASP A 218 14.73 -0.24 4.34
N PHE A 219 15.76 0.48 3.89
CA PHE A 219 16.49 1.45 4.69
C PHE A 219 15.85 2.85 4.57
N VAL A 220 15.44 3.41 5.71
CA VAL A 220 14.89 4.76 5.84
C VAL A 220 15.82 5.60 6.70
N SER A 221 16.27 6.71 6.13
CA SER A 221 17.00 7.76 6.86
C SER A 221 16.26 9.08 6.75
N GLY A 222 16.32 9.90 7.79
CA GLY A 222 15.84 11.29 7.76
C GLY A 222 16.67 12.21 6.85
N THR A 223 17.85 11.76 6.39
CA THR A 223 18.82 12.57 5.62
C THR A 223 18.82 12.31 4.11
N LEU A 224 18.17 11.25 3.64
CA LEU A 224 18.20 10.88 2.22
C LEU A 224 16.83 11.12 1.57
N ARG A 225 16.84 11.77 0.40
CA ARG A 225 15.64 11.94 -0.42
C ARG A 225 15.17 10.56 -0.86
N ARG A 226 13.90 10.26 -0.61
CA ARG A 226 13.29 8.99 -0.97
C ARG A 226 12.27 9.23 -2.08
N LYS A 227 12.55 8.66 -3.25
CA LYS A 227 11.63 8.61 -4.38
C LYS A 227 10.76 7.37 -4.25
N GLN A 228 9.46 7.54 -4.28
CA GLN A 228 8.49 6.44 -4.17
C GLN A 228 7.51 6.46 -5.33
N MET A 229 7.12 5.26 -5.77
CA MET A 229 6.17 5.07 -6.87
C MET A 229 4.90 4.45 -6.31
N GLN A 230 3.76 5.06 -6.57
CA GLN A 230 2.47 4.46 -6.29
C GLN A 230 2.22 3.31 -7.26
N ILE A 231 2.08 2.09 -6.74
CA ILE A 231 1.72 0.90 -7.52
C ILE A 231 0.49 0.24 -6.91
N THR A 232 -0.17 -0.62 -7.69
CA THR A 232 -1.22 -1.52 -7.16
C THR A 232 -0.71 -2.95 -7.18
N ARG A 233 -0.55 -3.56 -6.00
CA ARG A 233 -0.28 -5.00 -5.85
C ARG A 233 -1.60 -5.76 -5.74
N ILE A 234 -1.73 -6.81 -6.53
CA ILE A 234 -2.92 -7.66 -6.58
C ILE A 234 -2.52 -9.05 -6.12
N PHE A 235 -3.23 -9.58 -5.12
CA PHE A 235 -3.07 -10.96 -4.69
C PHE A 235 -4.16 -11.83 -5.29
N LYS A 236 -3.74 -12.94 -5.90
CA LYS A 236 -4.64 -13.97 -6.43
C LYS A 236 -4.38 -15.32 -5.79
N VAL A 237 -5.41 -16.13 -5.68
CA VAL A 237 -5.37 -17.49 -5.13
C VAL A 237 -5.75 -18.50 -6.22
N SER A 238 -4.99 -19.58 -6.29
CA SER A 238 -5.20 -20.73 -7.17
C SER A 238 -5.59 -21.96 -6.35
N GLY A 239 -6.36 -22.89 -6.93
CA GLY A 239 -6.76 -24.15 -6.25
C GLY A 239 -8.06 -24.07 -5.43
N GLY A 240 -8.75 -22.93 -5.44
CA GLY A 240 -10.05 -22.71 -4.79
C GLY A 240 -11.21 -22.54 -5.77
N SER A 241 -12.39 -22.20 -5.25
CA SER A 241 -13.56 -21.84 -6.08
C SER A 241 -13.21 -20.64 -6.98
N PRO A 242 -13.43 -20.72 -8.30
CA PRO A 242 -13.08 -19.64 -9.20
C PRO A 242 -13.94 -18.41 -8.90
N LYS A 243 -13.27 -17.29 -8.60
CA LYS A 243 -13.90 -15.96 -8.62
C LYS A 243 -12.94 -15.01 -9.33
N PRO A 244 -12.91 -15.07 -10.68
CA PRO A 244 -11.95 -14.30 -11.46
C PRO A 244 -12.10 -12.80 -11.21
N LEU A 245 -11.07 -12.05 -11.59
CA LEU A 245 -11.16 -10.60 -11.61
C LEU A 245 -12.36 -10.17 -12.47
N PRO A 246 -13.20 -9.22 -12.01
CA PRO A 246 -14.32 -8.72 -12.80
C PRO A 246 -13.89 -8.13 -14.16
N ASP A 247 -14.74 -8.29 -15.18
CA ASP A 247 -14.55 -7.74 -16.54
C ASP A 247 -14.36 -6.23 -16.56
N THR A 248 -15.04 -5.54 -15.66
CA THR A 248 -14.76 -4.13 -15.40
C THR A 248 -14.24 -3.97 -13.99
N LEU A 249 -13.12 -3.24 -13.85
CA LEU A 249 -12.60 -2.84 -12.56
C LEU A 249 -12.54 -1.31 -12.52
N SER A 250 -13.30 -0.71 -11.61
CA SER A 250 -13.20 0.72 -11.31
C SER A 250 -12.79 0.91 -9.86
N SER A 251 -12.27 2.09 -9.53
CA SER A 251 -11.89 2.43 -8.16
C SER A 251 -12.22 3.88 -7.84
N LYS A 252 -12.58 4.15 -6.59
CA LYS A 252 -12.79 5.51 -6.07
C LYS A 252 -11.94 5.74 -4.84
N LEU A 253 -11.19 6.84 -4.84
CA LEU A 253 -10.48 7.32 -3.65
C LEU A 253 -11.36 8.31 -2.87
N PHE A 254 -11.65 7.99 -1.63
CA PHE A 254 -12.28 8.89 -0.68
C PHE A 254 -11.21 9.52 0.19
N VAL A 255 -10.88 10.77 -0.15
CA VAL A 255 -10.05 11.63 0.68
C VAL A 255 -10.95 12.23 1.78
N PRO A 256 -10.54 12.22 3.06
CA PRO A 256 -11.27 12.91 4.12
C PRO A 256 -11.32 14.40 3.80
N VAL A 257 -12.44 15.06 4.08
CA VAL A 257 -12.57 16.49 3.74
C VAL A 257 -11.66 17.30 4.64
N ARG A 258 -10.83 18.15 4.04
CA ARG A 258 -10.00 19.11 4.76
C ARG A 258 -10.89 20.18 5.37
N THR A 259 -10.87 20.32 6.70
CA THR A 259 -11.67 21.29 7.47
C THR A 259 -10.86 22.48 7.98
N GLY A 260 -9.54 22.42 7.84
CA GLY A 260 -8.61 23.49 8.23
C GLY A 260 -7.22 23.31 7.60
N PRO A 261 -6.23 24.13 7.99
CA PRO A 261 -4.88 24.03 7.45
C PRO A 261 -4.27 22.64 7.63
N ARG A 262 -4.48 22.00 8.78
CA ARG A 262 -4.01 20.64 9.09
C ARG A 262 -5.08 19.84 9.85
N SER A 263 -6.35 20.09 9.52
CA SER A 263 -7.47 19.36 10.11
C SER A 263 -8.36 18.78 9.01
N PHE A 264 -8.91 17.61 9.30
CA PHE A 264 -9.70 16.81 8.38
C PHE A 264 -10.94 16.28 9.09
N GLU A 265 -11.91 15.80 8.32
CA GLU A 265 -12.94 14.88 8.81
C GLU A 265 -12.31 13.75 9.64
N THR A 266 -13.05 13.29 10.64
CA THR A 266 -12.76 12.04 11.36
C THR A 266 -12.97 10.83 10.43
N MET A 267 -12.48 9.64 10.85
CA MET A 267 -12.77 8.40 10.11
C MET A 267 -14.27 8.16 10.07
N LEU A 268 -14.98 8.36 11.20
CA LEU A 268 -16.42 8.16 11.28
C LEU A 268 -17.19 9.02 10.27
N GLN A 269 -16.85 10.32 10.15
CA GLN A 269 -17.46 11.21 9.17
C GLN A 269 -17.14 10.79 7.73
N THR A 270 -15.90 10.37 7.47
CA THR A 270 -15.49 9.86 6.16
C THR A 270 -16.26 8.59 5.79
N MET A 271 -16.43 7.66 6.73
CA MET A 271 -17.19 6.42 6.56
C MET A 271 -18.67 6.68 6.33
N TYR A 272 -19.28 7.63 7.05
CA TYR A 272 -20.66 8.05 6.83
C TYR A 272 -20.87 8.58 5.41
N ARG A 273 -19.94 9.39 4.90
CA ARG A 273 -20.00 9.92 3.53
C ARG A 273 -19.82 8.81 2.48
N ILE A 274 -18.95 7.84 2.75
CA ILE A 274 -18.78 6.65 1.90
C ILE A 274 -20.07 5.84 1.86
N GLU A 275 -20.67 5.56 3.01
CA GLU A 275 -21.92 4.80 3.12
C GLU A 275 -23.05 5.47 2.33
N TRP A 276 -23.22 6.79 2.47
CA TRP A 276 -24.19 7.54 1.68
C TRP A 276 -23.92 7.46 0.18
N TRP A 277 -22.66 7.63 -0.23
CA TRP A 277 -22.28 7.52 -1.63
C TRP A 277 -22.60 6.12 -2.19
N LEU A 278 -22.34 5.05 -1.42
CA LEU A 278 -22.68 3.68 -1.80
C LEU A 278 -24.19 3.46 -1.89
N ARG A 279 -24.98 4.03 -0.97
CA ARG A 279 -26.45 3.94 -1.01
C ARG A 279 -27.05 4.62 -2.25
N VAL A 280 -26.55 5.81 -2.61
CA VAL A 280 -27.03 6.55 -3.78
C VAL A 280 -26.63 5.87 -5.08
N THR A 281 -25.41 5.32 -5.14
CA THR A 281 -24.90 4.67 -6.36
C THR A 281 -25.35 3.23 -6.52
N GLY A 282 -25.77 2.57 -5.43
CA GLY A 282 -26.16 1.16 -5.42
C GLY A 282 -25.02 0.18 -5.72
N LEU A 283 -23.76 0.62 -5.62
CA LEU A 283 -22.60 -0.21 -5.94
C LEU A 283 -22.28 -1.19 -4.82
N TYR A 284 -21.92 -2.41 -5.21
CA TYR A 284 -21.31 -3.38 -4.32
C TYR A 284 -19.80 -3.20 -4.29
N VAL A 285 -19.25 -3.06 -3.08
CA VAL A 285 -17.81 -2.97 -2.86
C VAL A 285 -17.17 -4.32 -3.16
N TYR A 286 -16.25 -4.35 -4.12
CA TYR A 286 -15.48 -5.53 -4.47
C TYR A 286 -14.25 -5.71 -3.57
N ASN A 287 -13.54 -4.61 -3.32
CA ASN A 287 -12.42 -4.57 -2.38
C ASN A 287 -12.31 -3.16 -1.76
N VAL A 288 -11.63 -3.05 -0.64
CA VAL A 288 -11.43 -1.80 0.10
C VAL A 288 -10.09 -1.83 0.79
N GLU A 289 -9.38 -0.71 0.72
CA GLU A 289 -8.12 -0.52 1.42
C GLU A 289 -8.02 0.88 2.04
N THR A 290 -7.06 1.02 2.95
CA THR A 290 -6.69 2.31 3.53
C THR A 290 -5.31 2.70 3.02
N VAL A 291 -5.20 3.87 2.43
CA VAL A 291 -3.97 4.33 1.77
C VAL A 291 -3.47 5.60 2.45
N PRO A 292 -2.24 5.61 2.98
CA PRO A 292 -1.62 6.84 3.49
C PRO A 292 -1.04 7.64 2.32
N TYR A 293 -1.45 8.90 2.19
CA TYR A 293 -0.85 9.84 1.24
C TYR A 293 -0.07 10.92 1.96
N LEU A 294 1.06 11.35 1.39
CA LEU A 294 1.79 12.50 1.90
C LEU A 294 0.90 13.75 1.81
N PHE A 295 0.84 14.52 2.90
CA PHE A 295 0.08 15.75 2.98
C PHE A 295 0.77 16.87 2.18
N HIS A 296 -0.02 17.55 1.35
CA HIS A 296 0.40 18.69 0.56
C HIS A 296 -0.41 19.93 0.97
N GLU A 297 0.25 20.88 1.64
CA GLU A 297 -0.40 22.05 2.22
C GLU A 297 -1.13 22.93 1.19
N HIS A 298 -0.59 23.01 -0.03
CA HIS A 298 -1.16 23.77 -1.14
C HIS A 298 -2.23 23.00 -1.94
N SER A 299 -2.46 21.71 -1.65
CA SER A 299 -3.57 20.97 -2.25
C SER A 299 -4.87 21.29 -1.52
N ALA A 300 -5.94 21.61 -2.25
CA ALA A 300 -7.25 21.87 -1.67
C ALA A 300 -7.75 20.70 -0.79
N THR A 301 -7.47 19.46 -1.21
CA THR A 301 -7.83 18.24 -0.46
C THR A 301 -6.76 17.82 0.53
N GLY A 302 -5.61 18.49 0.56
CA GLY A 302 -4.43 18.07 1.32
C GLY A 302 -3.69 16.87 0.73
N VAL A 303 -4.17 16.29 -0.38
CA VAL A 303 -3.59 15.10 -1.02
C VAL A 303 -3.45 15.36 -2.51
N ASP A 304 -2.35 14.93 -3.13
CA ASP A 304 -2.18 14.93 -4.59
C ASP A 304 -2.22 13.50 -5.11
N ALA A 305 -3.43 12.96 -5.25
CA ALA A 305 -3.65 11.59 -5.74
C ALA A 305 -3.48 11.46 -7.27
N SER A 306 -3.25 12.58 -7.97
CA SER A 306 -3.05 12.59 -9.42
C SER A 306 -1.63 12.15 -9.80
N LYS A 307 -0.67 12.30 -8.89
CA LYS A 307 0.72 11.92 -9.12
C LYS A 307 0.98 10.48 -8.70
N ALA A 308 1.53 9.71 -9.63
CA ALA A 308 2.05 8.38 -9.33
C ALA A 308 3.36 8.41 -8.55
N ASN A 309 4.18 9.46 -8.69
CA ASN A 309 5.45 9.57 -7.99
C ASN A 309 5.37 10.54 -6.81
N VAL A 310 6.02 10.14 -5.71
CA VAL A 310 6.10 10.92 -4.47
C VAL A 310 7.57 11.09 -4.10
N ASP A 311 7.96 12.33 -3.81
CA ASP A 311 9.25 12.67 -3.23
C ASP A 311 9.07 12.97 -1.75
N ALA A 312 9.55 12.07 -0.88
CA ALA A 312 9.47 12.31 0.55
C ALA A 312 10.50 13.40 0.94
N PRO A 313 10.07 14.46 1.65
CA PRO A 313 10.96 15.55 2.04
C PRO A 313 11.98 15.07 3.08
N VAL A 314 13.14 15.72 3.09
CA VAL A 314 14.32 15.39 3.90
C VAL A 314 14.43 16.37 5.07
N GLY A 315 14.81 15.89 6.25
CA GLY A 315 15.10 16.74 7.41
C GLY A 315 13.88 17.44 8.03
N VAL A 316 12.66 17.15 7.58
CA VAL A 316 11.43 17.79 8.07
C VAL A 316 10.33 16.77 8.36
N GLY A 317 9.53 17.06 9.39
CA GLY A 317 8.43 16.21 9.82
C GLY A 317 7.43 16.01 8.68
N LYS A 318 6.98 14.77 8.51
CA LYS A 318 6.07 14.40 7.43
C LYS A 318 4.68 14.26 7.96
N TYR A 319 3.72 14.76 7.22
CA TYR A 319 2.32 14.58 7.54
C TYR A 319 1.70 13.68 6.49
N PHE A 320 0.82 12.79 6.91
CA PHE A 320 0.16 11.85 6.03
C PHE A 320 -1.33 11.84 6.30
N VAL A 321 -2.11 11.90 5.22
CA VAL A 321 -3.56 11.82 5.24
C VAL A 321 -3.96 10.38 4.99
N THR A 322 -4.71 9.80 5.91
CA THR A 322 -5.34 8.49 5.75
C THR A 322 -6.52 8.62 4.81
N THR A 323 -6.53 7.86 3.72
CA THR A 323 -7.60 7.85 2.72
C THR A 323 -8.17 6.45 2.56
N ILE A 324 -9.38 6.34 2.01
CA ILE A 324 -10.04 5.04 1.78
C ILE A 324 -10.26 4.84 0.29
N ARG A 325 -9.77 3.74 -0.26
CA ARG A 325 -9.99 3.39 -1.66
C ARG A 325 -10.97 2.22 -1.73
N LEU A 326 -12.02 2.38 -2.53
CA LEU A 326 -12.97 1.33 -2.85
C LEU A 326 -12.76 0.87 -4.29
N TYR A 327 -12.91 -0.42 -4.51
CA TYR A 327 -12.87 -1.06 -5.82
C TYR A 327 -14.24 -1.65 -6.14
N PHE A 328 -14.64 -1.61 -7.41
CA PHE A 328 -15.94 -2.08 -7.88
C PHE A 328 -15.81 -2.93 -9.14
N SER A 329 -16.69 -3.92 -9.26
CA SER A 329 -16.79 -4.81 -10.43
C SER A 329 -17.54 -4.20 -11.63
N GLN A 330 -17.90 -2.92 -11.53
CA GLN A 330 -18.67 -2.21 -12.54
C GLN A 330 -18.22 -0.75 -12.62
N PRO A 331 -18.39 -0.08 -13.76
CA PRO A 331 -18.11 1.35 -13.86
C PRO A 331 -19.15 2.12 -13.04
N TYR A 332 -18.79 3.34 -12.63
CA TYR A 332 -19.70 4.22 -11.91
C TYR A 332 -19.67 5.62 -12.47
N LYS A 333 -20.71 6.39 -12.17
CA LYS A 333 -20.77 7.83 -12.37
C LYS A 333 -20.86 8.50 -11.01
N GLU A 334 -20.18 9.63 -10.85
CA GLU A 334 -20.32 10.40 -9.62
C GLU A 334 -21.77 10.88 -9.48
N PRO A 335 -22.41 10.64 -8.33
CA PRO A 335 -23.77 11.11 -8.09
C PRO A 335 -23.79 12.63 -8.00
N ALA A 336 -24.94 13.23 -8.31
CA ALA A 336 -25.13 14.68 -8.18
C ALA A 336 -24.84 15.11 -6.73
N PRO A 337 -24.12 16.22 -6.50
CA PRO A 337 -23.79 16.69 -5.15
C PRO A 337 -25.01 16.88 -4.23
N ALA A 338 -26.18 17.22 -4.79
CA ALA A 338 -27.43 17.38 -4.05
C ALA A 338 -27.97 16.08 -3.41
N LEU A 339 -27.50 14.91 -3.87
CA LEU A 339 -27.88 13.60 -3.32
C LEU A 339 -26.93 13.13 -2.21
N LEU A 340 -25.82 13.83 -1.99
CA LEU A 340 -24.81 13.49 -0.99
C LEU A 340 -24.94 14.38 0.25
N PRO A 341 -24.49 13.92 1.43
CA PRO A 341 -24.40 14.77 2.60
C PRO A 341 -23.58 16.03 2.30
N PRO A 342 -24.01 17.21 2.81
CA PRO A 342 -23.27 18.44 2.59
C PRO A 342 -21.90 18.36 3.24
N VAL A 343 -20.91 18.88 2.52
CA VAL A 343 -19.52 18.95 2.97
C VAL A 343 -19.16 20.41 3.15
N ILE A 344 -18.54 20.75 4.28
CA ILE A 344 -18.01 22.10 4.54
C ILE A 344 -16.49 22.03 4.44
N PRO A 345 -15.92 22.26 3.24
CA PRO A 345 -14.48 22.25 3.07
C PRO A 345 -13.86 23.52 3.67
N TRP A 346 -12.59 23.41 4.03
CA TRP A 346 -11.76 24.55 4.38
C TRP A 346 -11.64 25.49 3.19
N ARG A 347 -12.07 26.73 3.36
CA ARG A 347 -11.78 27.81 2.44
C ARG A 347 -10.53 28.51 2.96
N SER A 348 -9.39 28.28 2.31
CA SER A 348 -8.23 29.13 2.55
C SER A 348 -8.61 30.53 2.10
N ASN A 349 -8.72 31.49 3.03
CA ASN A 349 -8.90 32.90 2.69
C ASN A 349 -7.60 33.41 2.01
N GLY A 350 -7.39 33.03 0.75
CA GLY A 350 -6.33 33.47 -0.13
C GLY A 350 -6.97 33.99 -1.41
N SER A 351 -7.01 35.33 -1.51
CA SER A 351 -7.70 36.19 -2.47
C SER A 351 -9.22 35.98 -2.58
N ALA A 352 -9.95 36.82 -1.84
CA ALA A 352 -11.26 37.29 -2.28
C ALA A 352 -11.08 38.06 -3.61
N SER A 353 -11.06 37.35 -4.73
CA SER A 353 -11.51 37.92 -5.99
C SER A 353 -13.03 37.96 -5.94
N CYS A 354 -13.57 39.03 -5.38
CA CYS A 354 -14.94 39.43 -5.65
C CYS A 354 -15.02 39.80 -7.14
N SER A 355 -15.25 38.82 -8.01
CA SER A 355 -15.94 39.07 -9.28
C SER A 355 -17.43 38.99 -8.97
N ILE A 356 -18.01 40.17 -8.73
CA ILE A 356 -19.45 40.42 -8.83
C ILE A 356 -19.86 40.11 -10.28
N LEU A 357 -21.01 39.45 -10.43
CA LEU A 357 -21.68 39.17 -11.70
C LEU A 357 -21.87 40.41 -12.58
#